data_AF-A0A5J9SDT4-F1
#
_entry.id   AF-A0A5J9SDT4-F1
#
_cell.length_a   1.000
_cell.length_b   1.000
_cell.length_c   1.000
_cell.angle_alpha   90.00
_cell.angle_beta   90.00
_cell.angle_gamma   90.00
#
_symmetry.space_group_name_H-M   'P 1'
#
loop_
_entity.id
_entity.type
_entity.pdbx_description
1 polymer ?
#
loop_
_entity_poly.entity_id
_entity_poly.type
_entity_poly.pdbx_seq_one_letter_code
_entity_poly.pdbx_strand_id
1 'polypeptide(L)'
;MVVDWTFCVSDISAIGEDRMDFGWGKRIAGGIPMAADIKNKLPSYFMKYKGADGKDCMVVPMYLPRTAMDRFAAQISIWTKNQQAGRLQ
;
A
#
# COMPACT_ATOMS: atom_id res chain seq x y z
N MET A 1 -3.89 19.77 10.81
CA MET A 1 -2.44 19.98 10.64
C MET A 1 -2.10 19.75 9.18
N VAL A 2 -1.75 20.80 8.46
CA VAL A 2 -1.12 20.66 7.14
C VAL A 2 0.37 20.83 7.39
N VAL A 3 1.13 19.75 7.24
CA VAL A 3 2.58 19.80 7.37
C VAL A 3 3.13 19.85 5.95
N ASP A 4 3.78 20.96 5.59
CA ASP A 4 4.46 21.02 4.31
C ASP A 4 5.61 20.01 4.23
N TRP A 5 5.85 19.46 3.03
CA TRP A 5 6.88 18.44 2.79
C TRP A 5 6.79 17.14 3.59
N THR A 6 5.65 16.85 4.21
CA THR A 6 5.46 15.62 4.99
C THR A 6 4.71 14.56 4.20
N PHE A 7 5.21 13.33 4.25
CA PHE A 7 4.53 12.14 3.77
C PHE A 7 3.98 11.36 4.96
N CYS A 8 2.66 11.33 5.11
CA CYS A 8 1.99 10.65 6.21
C CYS A 8 1.73 9.19 5.86
N VAL A 9 2.15 8.30 6.74
CA VAL A 9 1.90 6.85 6.61
C VAL A 9 1.15 6.37 7.84
N SER A 10 0.23 5.45 7.64
CA SER A 10 -0.49 4.78 8.71
C SER A 10 -0.53 3.28 8.43
N ASP A 11 -0.06 2.48 9.38
CA ASP A 11 -0.19 1.03 9.32
C ASP A 11 -1.55 0.62 9.89
N ILE A 12 -2.43 0.08 9.05
CA ILE A 12 -3.75 -0.42 9.43
C ILE A 12 -3.83 -1.95 9.36
N SER A 13 -2.68 -2.64 9.28
CA SER A 13 -2.61 -4.10 9.25
C SER A 13 -3.20 -4.78 10.49
N ALA A 14 -3.37 -4.03 11.59
CA ALA A 14 -3.97 -4.49 12.84
C ALA A 14 -5.50 -4.43 12.86
N ILE A 15 -6.15 -3.71 11.93
CA ILE A 15 -7.63 -3.56 11.91
C ILE A 15 -8.33 -4.89 11.63
N GLY A 16 -7.63 -5.87 11.04
CA GLY A 16 -8.15 -7.22 10.83
C GLY A 16 -9.15 -7.33 9.68
N GLU A 17 -9.17 -6.36 8.77
CA GLU A 17 -10.04 -6.37 7.60
C GLU A 17 -9.82 -7.62 6.69
N ASP A 18 -8.62 -8.21 6.71
CA ASP A 18 -8.26 -9.44 6.00
C ASP A 18 -8.97 -10.70 6.56
N ARG A 19 -9.60 -10.60 7.73
CA ARG A 19 -10.30 -11.69 8.41
C ARG A 19 -11.82 -11.63 8.29
N MET A 20 -12.34 -10.63 7.58
CA MET A 20 -13.78 -10.45 7.40
C MET A 20 -14.36 -11.56 6.51
N ASP A 21 -15.19 -12.40 7.12
CA ASP A 21 -15.96 -13.45 6.46
C ASP A 21 -17.42 -13.35 6.94
N PHE A 22 -18.33 -13.08 6.00
CA PHE A 22 -19.75 -12.90 6.28
C PHE A 22 -20.53 -14.22 6.20
N GLY A 23 -19.87 -15.35 5.96
CA GLY A 23 -20.49 -16.67 5.76
C GLY A 23 -21.00 -16.92 4.34
N TRP A 24 -21.40 -15.85 3.61
CA TRP A 24 -21.75 -15.89 2.19
C TRP A 24 -20.69 -15.22 1.29
N GLY A 25 -19.65 -14.67 1.89
CA GLY A 25 -18.61 -13.96 1.17
C GLY A 25 -17.45 -13.58 2.09
N LYS A 26 -16.24 -13.84 1.61
CA LYS A 26 -15.00 -13.43 2.26
C LYS A 26 -14.44 -12.19 1.61
N ARG A 27 -13.94 -11.24 2.41
CA ARG A 27 -13.23 -10.08 1.88
C ARG A 27 -11.89 -10.50 1.27
N ILE A 28 -11.69 -10.21 -0.01
CA ILE A 28 -10.44 -10.50 -0.73
C ILE A 28 -9.50 -9.29 -0.84
N ALA A 29 -10.06 -8.07 -0.80
CA ALA A 29 -9.34 -6.82 -0.89
C ALA A 29 -10.20 -5.66 -0.32
N GLY A 30 -9.60 -4.47 -0.21
CA GLY A 30 -10.31 -3.24 0.10
C GLY A 30 -9.32 -2.12 0.41
N GLY A 31 -9.72 -1.21 1.28
CA GLY A 31 -8.89 -0.10 1.75
C GLY A 31 -9.77 1.00 2.31
N ILE A 32 -9.15 2.03 2.87
CA ILE A 32 -9.90 3.20 3.34
C ILE A 32 -10.41 3.95 2.11
N PRO A 33 -11.73 4.02 1.88
CA PRO A 33 -12.26 4.80 0.77
C PRO A 33 -11.80 6.24 0.95
N MET A 34 -11.42 6.88 -0.15
CA MET A 34 -10.88 8.25 -0.18
C MET A 34 -11.80 9.20 0.62
N ALA A 35 -11.41 9.54 1.85
CA ALA A 35 -12.18 10.43 2.74
C ALA A 35 -11.48 11.78 2.97
N ALA A 36 -10.59 12.19 2.05
CA ALA A 36 -9.86 13.44 2.17
C ALA A 36 -10.07 14.31 0.93
N ASP A 37 -10.42 15.57 1.19
CA ASP A 37 -10.32 16.67 0.23
C ASP A 37 -8.95 16.59 -0.45
N ILE A 38 -8.93 16.51 -1.79
CA ILE A 38 -7.74 16.40 -2.65
C ILE A 38 -6.68 17.45 -2.30
N LYS A 39 -7.09 18.56 -1.65
CA LYS A 39 -6.22 19.63 -1.15
C LYS A 39 -5.34 19.23 0.03
N ASN A 40 -5.77 18.29 0.87
CA ASN A 40 -5.03 17.84 2.04
C ASN A 40 -4.37 16.50 1.74
N LYS A 41 -3.04 16.51 1.75
CA LYS A 41 -2.15 15.37 1.46
C LYS A 41 -2.70 14.07 2.02
N LEU A 42 -2.96 13.12 1.12
CA LEU A 42 -3.54 11.83 1.46
C LEU A 42 -2.56 11.02 2.32
N PRO A 43 -2.97 10.54 3.51
CA PRO A 43 -2.20 9.54 4.22
C PRO A 43 -2.19 8.23 3.44
N SER A 44 -1.02 7.60 3.33
CA SER A 44 -0.88 6.26 2.77
C SER A 44 -1.17 5.21 3.85
N TYR A 45 -2.25 4.45 3.66
CA TYR A 45 -2.65 3.39 4.57
C TYR A 45 -2.10 2.03 4.14
N PHE A 46 -1.19 1.46 4.93
CA PHE A 46 -0.61 0.15 4.64
C PHE A 46 -1.53 -0.93 5.18
N MET A 47 -1.82 -1.93 4.35
CA MET A 47 -2.84 -2.92 4.67
C MET A 47 -2.44 -4.32 4.25
N LYS A 48 -2.98 -5.31 4.97
CA LYS A 48 -2.80 -6.72 4.63
C LYS A 48 -3.59 -7.08 3.38
N TYR A 49 -2.97 -7.92 2.57
CA TYR A 49 -3.58 -8.54 1.40
C TYR A 49 -3.12 -10.00 1.33
N LYS A 50 -4.00 -10.88 0.89
CA LYS A 50 -3.66 -12.28 0.65
C LYS A 50 -3.49 -12.47 -0.85
N GLY A 51 -2.27 -12.78 -1.27
CA GLY A 51 -1.94 -13.03 -2.67
C GLY A 51 -2.74 -14.19 -3.25
N ALA A 52 -2.81 -14.26 -4.58
CA ALA A 52 -3.45 -15.38 -5.28
C ALA A 52 -2.78 -16.74 -4.97
N ASP A 53 -1.50 -16.71 -4.58
CA ASP A 53 -0.74 -17.86 -4.11
C ASP A 53 -0.94 -18.17 -2.60
N GLY A 54 -1.85 -17.46 -1.94
CA GLY A 54 -2.14 -17.60 -0.52
C GLY A 54 -1.11 -16.97 0.41
N LYS A 55 -0.08 -16.29 -0.10
CA LYS A 55 0.93 -15.64 0.75
C LYS A 55 0.40 -14.34 1.35
N ASP A 56 0.76 -14.10 2.61
CA ASP A 56 0.49 -12.82 3.26
C ASP A 56 1.38 -11.74 2.67
N CYS A 57 0.73 -10.71 2.14
CA CYS A 57 1.35 -9.57 1.47
C CYS A 57 0.91 -8.27 2.16
N MET A 58 1.69 -7.22 1.93
CA MET A 58 1.33 -5.86 2.34
C MET A 58 1.15 -4.98 1.11
N VAL A 59 0.03 -4.27 1.06
CA VAL A 59 -0.23 -3.24 0.05
C VAL A 59 0.20 -1.91 0.63
N VAL A 60 1.03 -1.20 -0.13
CA VAL A 60 1.56 0.12 0.18
C VAL A 60 1.08 1.09 -0.90
N PRO A 61 -0.08 1.76 -0.72
CA PRO A 61 -0.61 2.68 -1.71
C PRO A 61 0.25 3.95 -1.77
N MET A 62 0.51 4.44 -2.98
CA MET A 62 1.26 5.67 -3.24
C MET A 62 0.46 6.59 -4.16
N TYR A 63 0.26 7.83 -3.74
CA TYR A 63 -0.42 8.86 -4.53
C TYR A 63 0.48 10.08 -4.69
N LEU A 64 1.07 10.24 -5.87
CA LEU A 64 1.97 11.35 -6.21
C LEU A 64 1.56 11.95 -7.57
N PRO A 65 2.03 13.16 -7.90
CA PRO A 65 1.92 13.67 -9.27
C PRO A 65 2.54 12.70 -10.28
N ARG A 66 1.99 12.65 -11.50
CA ARG A 66 2.33 11.66 -12.53
C ARG A 66 3.84 11.45 -12.72
N THR A 67 4.59 12.53 -12.95
CA THR A 67 6.04 12.45 -13.16
C THR A 67 6.80 11.88 -11.95
N ALA A 68 6.31 12.15 -10.74
CA ALA A 68 6.90 11.59 -9.52
C ALA A 68 6.55 10.09 -9.38
N MET A 69 5.32 9.68 -9.73
CA MET A 69 4.93 8.27 -9.76
C MET A 69 5.78 7.46 -10.75
N ASP A 70 6.05 7.99 -11.95
CA ASP A 70 6.87 7.30 -12.95
C ASP A 70 8.29 7.04 -12.43
N ARG A 71 8.90 8.05 -11.81
CA ARG A 71 10.23 7.93 -11.18
C ARG A 71 10.21 6.94 -10.01
N PHE A 72 9.20 7.02 -9.15
CA PHE A 72 9.04 6.13 -8.01
C PHE A 72 8.93 4.66 -8.46
N ALA A 73 8.07 4.37 -9.44
CA ALA A 73 7.89 3.02 -9.97
C ALA A 73 9.19 2.44 -10.56
N ALA A 74 9.95 3.26 -11.30
CA ALA A 74 11.24 2.84 -11.84
C ALA A 74 12.25 2.48 -10.73
N GLN A 75 12.38 3.33 -9.70
CA GLN A 75 13.30 3.09 -8.59
C GLN A 75 12.93 1.86 -7.77
N ILE A 76 11.65 1.68 -7.45
CA ILE A 76 11.17 0.48 -6.73
C ILE A 76 11.43 -0.78 -7.54
N SER A 77 11.20 -0.77 -8.85
CA SER A 77 11.48 -1.92 -9.71
C SER A 77 12.96 -2.33 -9.68
N ILE A 78 13.87 -1.35 -9.77
CA ILE A 78 15.32 -1.59 -9.68
C ILE A 78 15.66 -2.18 -8.31
N TRP A 79 15.16 -1.57 -7.23
CA TRP A 79 15.44 -2.01 -5.87
C TRP A 79 14.96 -3.45 -5.62
N THR A 80 13.75 -3.81 -6.06
CA THR A 80 13.21 -5.17 -5.91
C THR A 80 14.02 -6.21 -6.69
N LYS A 81 14.50 -5.88 -7.90
CA LYS A 81 15.37 -6.79 -8.67
C LYS A 81 16.71 -7.03 -7.97
N ASN A 82 17.32 -5.98 -7.42
CA ASN A 82 18.58 -6.10 -6.69
C ASN A 82 18.44 -6.94 -5.42
N GLN A 83 17.32 -6.81 -4.70
CA GLN A 83 17.02 -7.65 -3.53
C GLN A 83 16.91 -9.14 -3.90
N GLN A 84 16.31 -9.47 -5.04
CA GLN A 84 16.21 -10.85 -5.50
C GLN A 84 17.58 -11.43 -5.89
N ALA A 85 18.42 -10.63 -6.55
CA ALA A 85 19.78 -11.03 -6.93
C ALA A 85 20.66 -11.32 -5.69
N GLY A 86 20.56 -10.50 -4.64
CA GLY A 86 21.29 -10.72 -3.38
C GLY A 86 20.76 -11.87 -2.52
N ARG A 87 19.54 -12.37 -2.78
CA ARG A 87 18.92 -13.49 -2.04
C ARG A 87 19.22 -14.86 -2.64
N LEU A 88 19.80 -14.88 -3.84
CA LEU A 88 20.23 -16.08 -4.57
C LEU A 88 21.75 -16.32 -4.47
N GLN A 89 22.46 -15.47 -3.72
CA GLN A 89 23.86 -15.63 -3.31
C GLN A 89 23.90 -16.11 -1.85
#